data_AF-A0ABD5W542-F1
#
_entry.id   AF-A0ABD5W542-F1
#
_cell.length_a   1.000
_cell.length_b   1.000
_cell.length_c   1.000
_cell.angle_alpha   90.00
_cell.angle_beta   90.00
_cell.angle_gamma   90.00
#
_symmetry.space_group_name_H-M   'P 1'
#
loop_
_entity.id
_entity.type
_entity.pdbx_description
1 polymer ?
#
loop_
_entity_poly.entity_id
_entity_poly.type
_entity_poly.pdbx_seq_one_letter_code
_entity_poly.pdbx_strand_id
1 'polypeptide(L)'
;MPVQVLQYSDIENATDDPERIGRLTRAIQKRRDEDTLVCGTGDTTAPGLLSMETDAEHIGPLFEAIQPDFSVPGNHDFDNGVDAFRDVVADSPQRWLVANLHEDNRPFAHDLGVRETATVRVGTERIGLAGVTDPVTLGDYVTRELTVGDPVAAAEAALSDLPVDCDHVVVLSHAGGRDDELANLDGVDLVLGGHEHDRRAGSVAGTPVAHPGERGERLTEATLGDEVTVTLHDVADYPVAEEIAATYRELFAELGLDETVTRVEDSIGRERADRYPETPIGNFVVDAVRWAAGADVAVVHPLMLRSGPPLSGAVSVGDVRSTAPFDNDIHSTQRRGTSGAVRESRIPRLSRPRRGGVRPRQRRGPLVATGR
;
A
#
# COMPACT_ATOMS: atom_id res chain seq x y z
N MET A 1 -6.84 -17.37 -26.67
CA MET A 1 -5.43 -16.93 -26.52
C MET A 1 -5.05 -17.29 -25.07
N PRO A 2 -3.76 -17.41 -24.72
CA PRO A 2 -3.41 -17.66 -23.32
C PRO A 2 -3.94 -16.51 -22.45
N VAL A 3 -4.46 -16.83 -21.26
CA VAL A 3 -5.03 -15.82 -20.37
C VAL A 3 -3.93 -14.94 -19.79
N GLN A 4 -4.16 -13.63 -19.73
CA GLN A 4 -3.24 -12.70 -19.09
C GLN A 4 -3.72 -12.32 -17.69
N VAL A 5 -2.78 -12.20 -16.76
CA VAL A 5 -3.03 -11.66 -15.42
C VAL A 5 -2.07 -10.49 -15.19
N LEU A 6 -2.63 -9.31 -15.01
CA LEU A 6 -1.90 -8.10 -14.64
C LEU A 6 -1.95 -7.93 -13.13
N GLN A 7 -0.82 -7.58 -12.52
CA GLN A 7 -0.74 -7.31 -11.09
C GLN A 7 -0.11 -5.94 -10.80
N TYR A 8 -0.79 -5.18 -9.95
CA TYR A 8 -0.23 -4.06 -9.21
C TYR A 8 -0.23 -4.41 -7.71
N SER A 9 0.76 -3.90 -6.99
CA SER A 9 0.93 -4.12 -5.55
C SER A 9 1.61 -2.90 -4.94
N ASP A 10 1.41 -2.69 -3.63
CA ASP A 10 2.20 -1.75 -2.83
C ASP A 10 2.29 -0.37 -3.49
N ILE A 11 1.18 0.08 -4.11
CA ILE A 11 1.19 1.36 -4.82
C ILE A 11 1.30 2.52 -3.82
N GLU A 12 0.97 2.30 -2.55
CA GLU A 12 1.21 3.23 -1.45
C GLU A 12 0.86 4.69 -1.81
N ASN A 13 1.88 5.54 -1.88
CA ASN A 13 1.78 6.96 -2.14
C ASN A 13 1.89 7.32 -3.62
N ALA A 14 1.70 6.36 -4.53
CA ALA A 14 1.71 6.62 -5.97
C ALA A 14 0.63 7.63 -6.37
N THR A 15 -0.52 7.65 -5.69
CA THR A 15 -1.60 8.62 -5.91
C THR A 15 -1.20 10.05 -5.53
N ASP A 16 -0.17 10.22 -4.68
CA ASP A 16 0.41 11.52 -4.36
C ASP A 16 1.30 12.07 -5.50
N ASP A 17 1.62 11.24 -6.50
CA ASP A 17 2.34 11.61 -7.72
C ASP A 17 1.42 11.41 -8.94
N PRO A 18 0.71 12.47 -9.38
CA PRO A 18 -0.25 12.37 -10.47
C PRO A 18 0.33 11.81 -11.78
N GLU A 19 1.62 12.05 -12.06
CA GLU A 19 2.27 11.50 -13.25
C GLU A 19 2.51 10.00 -13.09
N ARG A 20 3.01 9.55 -11.93
CA ARG A 20 3.25 8.13 -11.63
C ARG A 20 1.97 7.32 -11.77
N ILE A 21 0.91 7.73 -11.08
CA ILE A 21 -0.36 6.99 -11.08
C ILE A 21 -1.04 7.02 -12.45
N GLY A 22 -0.93 8.13 -13.17
CA GLY A 22 -1.41 8.23 -14.56
C GLY A 22 -0.66 7.28 -15.50
N ARG A 23 0.65 7.08 -15.32
CA ARG A 23 1.41 6.11 -16.13
C ARG A 23 1.05 4.67 -15.79
N LEU A 24 0.89 4.33 -14.51
CA LEU A 24 0.46 2.98 -14.09
C LEU A 24 -0.92 2.66 -14.69
N THR A 25 -1.86 3.61 -14.59
CA THR A 25 -3.18 3.50 -15.23
C THR A 25 -3.04 3.21 -16.72
N ARG A 26 -2.20 3.96 -17.43
CA ARG A 26 -2.00 3.76 -18.87
C ARG A 26 -1.34 2.43 -19.20
N ALA A 27 -0.43 1.95 -18.36
CA ALA A 27 0.21 0.65 -18.52
C ALA A 27 -0.83 -0.47 -18.45
N ILE A 28 -1.72 -0.44 -17.45
CA ILE A 28 -2.82 -1.39 -17.30
C ILE A 28 -3.77 -1.30 -18.50
N GLN A 29 -4.25 -0.10 -18.84
CA GLN A 29 -5.19 0.10 -19.95
C GLN A 29 -4.66 -0.38 -21.31
N LYS A 30 -3.36 -0.25 -21.57
CA LYS A 30 -2.76 -0.72 -22.83
C LYS A 30 -2.60 -2.24 -22.90
N ARG A 31 -2.53 -2.91 -21.75
CA ARG A 31 -2.31 -4.35 -21.62
C ARG A 31 -3.61 -5.12 -21.39
N ARG A 32 -4.66 -4.44 -20.95
CA ARG A 32 -5.96 -5.05 -20.73
C ARG A 32 -6.73 -5.24 -22.03
N ASP A 33 -7.21 -6.45 -22.23
CA ASP A 33 -8.23 -6.82 -23.20
C ASP A 33 -9.32 -7.72 -22.55
N GLU A 34 -10.11 -8.40 -23.36
CA GLU A 34 -11.18 -9.30 -22.92
C GLU A 34 -10.70 -10.61 -22.26
N ASP A 35 -9.44 -10.99 -22.50
CA ASP A 35 -8.82 -12.19 -21.96
C ASP A 35 -7.81 -11.86 -20.83
N THR A 36 -7.97 -10.69 -20.19
CA THR A 36 -7.06 -10.19 -19.16
C THR A 36 -7.76 -10.00 -17.81
N LEU A 37 -7.20 -10.60 -16.75
CA LEU A 37 -7.53 -10.28 -15.36
C LEU A 37 -6.61 -9.17 -14.83
N VAL A 38 -7.16 -8.24 -14.07
CA VAL A 38 -6.40 -7.23 -13.35
C VAL A 38 -6.54 -7.46 -11.84
N CYS A 39 -5.43 -7.70 -11.15
CA CYS A 39 -5.41 -8.07 -9.74
C CYS A 39 -4.58 -7.08 -8.91
N GLY A 40 -5.11 -6.66 -7.76
CA GLY A 40 -4.39 -5.90 -6.74
C GLY A 40 -3.92 -6.80 -5.60
N THR A 41 -2.65 -6.74 -5.22
CA THR A 41 -2.09 -7.60 -4.16
C THR A 41 -1.77 -6.87 -2.86
N GLY A 42 -2.62 -5.91 -2.48
CA GLY A 42 -2.57 -5.20 -1.19
C GLY A 42 -1.78 -3.89 -1.19
N ASP A 43 -1.85 -3.17 -0.07
CA ASP A 43 -1.23 -1.86 0.18
C ASP A 43 -1.50 -0.86 -0.95
N THR A 44 -2.78 -0.79 -1.32
CA THR A 44 -3.26 -0.01 -2.45
C THR A 44 -3.86 1.32 -2.03
N THR A 45 -4.56 1.33 -0.90
CA THR A 45 -5.33 2.49 -0.42
C THR A 45 -4.54 3.35 0.56
N ALA A 46 -3.44 2.83 1.07
CA ALA A 46 -2.50 3.54 1.92
C ALA A 46 -1.15 2.82 1.82
N PRO A 47 -0.08 3.43 2.33
CA PRO A 47 0.03 4.74 2.96
C PRO A 47 0.24 5.85 1.93
N GLY A 48 -0.34 7.03 2.15
CA GLY A 48 -0.16 8.20 1.30
C GLY A 48 -0.75 9.45 1.92
N LEU A 49 -0.35 10.63 1.45
CA LEU A 49 -0.93 11.89 1.91
C LEU A 49 -2.42 11.94 1.57
N LEU A 50 -2.79 11.69 0.30
CA LEU A 50 -4.18 11.69 -0.12
C LEU A 50 -5.01 10.65 0.63
N SER A 51 -4.46 9.47 0.87
CA SER A 51 -5.08 8.44 1.71
C SER A 51 -5.47 9.00 3.09
N MET A 52 -4.55 9.69 3.76
CA MET A 52 -4.78 10.24 5.10
C MET A 52 -5.73 11.43 5.12
N GLU A 53 -5.73 12.25 4.06
CA GLU A 53 -6.59 13.44 3.93
C GLU A 53 -8.03 13.10 3.55
N THR A 54 -8.25 11.94 2.92
CA THR A 54 -9.54 11.53 2.36
C THR A 54 -10.11 10.27 3.02
N ASP A 55 -9.50 9.78 4.10
CA ASP A 55 -9.89 8.51 4.73
C ASP A 55 -9.97 7.36 3.69
N ALA A 56 -8.94 7.26 2.83
CA ALA A 56 -8.81 6.35 1.69
C ALA A 56 -9.72 6.60 0.47
N GLU A 57 -10.73 7.49 0.52
CA GLU A 57 -11.66 7.74 -0.61
C GLU A 57 -10.97 8.12 -1.93
N HIS A 58 -9.76 8.72 -1.87
CA HIS A 58 -8.96 9.06 -3.05
C HIS A 58 -8.67 7.90 -4.02
N ILE A 59 -8.84 6.64 -3.61
CA ILE A 59 -8.56 5.48 -4.46
C ILE A 59 -9.65 5.23 -5.51
N GLY A 60 -10.87 5.73 -5.28
CA GLY A 60 -12.04 5.50 -6.14
C GLY A 60 -11.79 5.81 -7.62
N PRO A 61 -11.26 7.00 -7.98
CA PRO A 61 -10.94 7.33 -9.37
C PRO A 61 -9.99 6.35 -10.07
N LEU A 62 -8.99 5.83 -9.34
CA LEU A 62 -8.09 4.81 -9.89
C LEU A 62 -8.84 3.51 -10.17
N PHE A 63 -9.58 3.00 -9.19
CA PHE A 63 -10.36 1.78 -9.35
C PHE A 63 -11.38 1.89 -10.48
N GLU A 64 -12.03 3.04 -10.63
CA GLU A 64 -12.95 3.27 -11.75
C GLU A 64 -12.21 3.25 -13.11
N ALA A 65 -10.98 3.76 -13.18
CA ALA A 65 -10.21 3.83 -14.41
C ALA A 65 -9.55 2.51 -14.82
N ILE A 66 -9.18 1.67 -13.86
CA ILE A 66 -8.49 0.39 -14.13
C ILE A 66 -9.38 -0.83 -13.94
N GLN A 67 -10.57 -0.69 -13.34
CA GLN A 67 -11.60 -1.71 -13.11
C GLN A 67 -11.02 -3.07 -12.66
N PRO A 68 -10.31 -3.17 -11.52
CA PRO A 68 -9.69 -4.43 -11.13
C PRO A 68 -10.75 -5.54 -11.02
N ASP A 69 -10.36 -6.77 -11.36
CA ASP A 69 -11.25 -7.93 -11.25
C ASP A 69 -11.24 -8.48 -9.83
N PHE A 70 -10.05 -8.50 -9.23
CA PHE A 70 -9.82 -8.99 -7.87
C PHE A 70 -8.83 -8.13 -7.09
N SER A 71 -8.97 -8.09 -5.77
CA SER A 71 -7.92 -7.56 -4.90
C SER A 71 -7.85 -8.31 -3.58
N VAL A 72 -6.69 -8.30 -2.95
CA VAL A 72 -6.51 -8.74 -1.56
C VAL A 72 -6.11 -7.55 -0.70
N PRO A 73 -6.56 -7.47 0.57
CA PRO A 73 -6.15 -6.40 1.46
C PRO A 73 -4.70 -6.61 1.93
N GLY A 74 -3.92 -5.54 1.94
CA GLY A 74 -2.67 -5.46 2.66
C GLY A 74 -2.82 -4.86 4.05
N ASN A 75 -1.73 -4.74 4.78
CA ASN A 75 -1.75 -4.18 6.13
C ASN A 75 -2.04 -2.68 6.16
N HIS A 76 -1.52 -1.93 5.18
CA HIS A 76 -1.70 -0.48 5.12
C HIS A 76 -3.10 -0.10 4.64
N ASP A 77 -3.86 -1.02 4.04
CA ASP A 77 -5.24 -0.74 3.66
C ASP A 77 -6.15 -0.42 4.86
N PHE A 78 -5.73 -0.84 6.07
CA PHE A 78 -6.41 -0.53 7.32
C PHE A 78 -5.89 0.74 8.02
N ASP A 79 -4.97 1.50 7.41
CA ASP A 79 -4.37 2.68 8.05
C ASP A 79 -5.39 3.75 8.45
N ASN A 80 -6.46 3.89 7.66
CA ASN A 80 -7.54 4.84 7.96
C ASN A 80 -8.61 4.25 8.90
N GLY A 81 -8.45 3.00 9.32
CA GLY A 81 -9.37 2.27 10.18
C GLY A 81 -10.21 1.24 9.42
N VAL A 82 -10.75 0.29 10.17
CA VAL A 82 -11.53 -0.83 9.61
C VAL A 82 -12.78 -0.33 8.87
N ASP A 83 -13.52 0.62 9.45
CA ASP A 83 -14.74 1.17 8.82
C ASP A 83 -14.43 1.86 7.49
N ALA A 84 -13.37 2.66 7.42
CA ALA A 84 -12.95 3.31 6.18
C ALA A 84 -12.58 2.29 5.09
N PHE A 85 -11.91 1.19 5.47
CA PHE A 85 -11.61 0.13 4.50
C PHE A 85 -12.88 -0.65 4.09
N ARG A 86 -13.85 -0.84 4.99
CA ARG A 86 -15.17 -1.41 4.61
C ARG A 86 -15.89 -0.53 3.60
N ASP A 87 -15.83 0.80 3.75
CA ASP A 87 -16.40 1.74 2.78
C ASP A 87 -15.70 1.60 1.41
N VAL A 88 -14.36 1.49 1.39
CA VAL A 88 -13.62 1.19 0.15
C VAL A 88 -14.07 -0.13 -0.48
N VAL A 89 -14.23 -1.19 0.31
CA VAL A 89 -14.70 -2.50 -0.17
C VAL A 89 -16.11 -2.39 -0.76
N ALA A 90 -17.01 -1.63 -0.13
CA ALA A 90 -18.38 -1.43 -0.59
C ALA A 90 -18.45 -0.66 -1.92
N ASP A 91 -17.56 0.30 -2.13
CA ASP A 91 -17.53 1.15 -3.32
C ASP A 91 -16.62 0.61 -4.45
N SER A 92 -15.92 -0.48 -4.21
CA SER A 92 -14.99 -1.10 -5.16
C SER A 92 -15.70 -1.86 -6.30
N PRO A 93 -15.25 -1.71 -7.55
CA PRO A 93 -15.72 -2.55 -8.66
C PRO A 93 -15.20 -3.99 -8.57
N GLN A 94 -14.03 -4.20 -7.95
CA GLN A 94 -13.40 -5.51 -7.81
C GLN A 94 -14.05 -6.38 -6.75
N ARG A 95 -13.86 -7.70 -6.91
CA ARG A 95 -14.13 -8.65 -5.83
C ARG A 95 -12.91 -8.74 -4.90
N TRP A 96 -13.15 -8.61 -3.61
CA TRP A 96 -12.10 -8.74 -2.61
C TRP A 96 -11.99 -10.20 -2.13
N LEU A 97 -10.75 -10.69 -2.04
CA LEU A 97 -10.45 -12.04 -1.54
C LEU A 97 -9.57 -11.98 -0.31
N VAL A 98 -9.92 -12.73 0.74
CA VAL A 98 -9.02 -12.97 1.89
C VAL A 98 -9.45 -14.21 2.66
N ALA A 99 -8.57 -15.21 2.71
CA ALA A 99 -8.84 -16.50 3.33
C ALA A 99 -8.37 -16.56 4.80
N ASN A 100 -7.41 -15.73 5.19
CA ASN A 100 -6.82 -15.77 6.53
C ASN A 100 -7.22 -14.59 7.43
N LEU A 101 -8.04 -13.65 6.98
CA LEU A 101 -8.55 -12.53 7.78
C LEU A 101 -10.04 -12.71 8.02
N HIS A 102 -10.44 -12.80 9.29
CA HIS A 102 -11.81 -13.11 9.67
C HIS A 102 -12.43 -12.05 10.59
N GLU A 103 -13.72 -11.82 10.38
CA GLU A 103 -14.64 -11.08 11.24
C GLU A 103 -15.78 -12.01 11.64
N ASP A 104 -15.98 -12.23 12.96
CA ASP A 104 -17.00 -13.15 13.49
C ASP A 104 -16.97 -14.58 12.88
N ASN A 105 -15.76 -15.14 12.70
CA ASN A 105 -15.52 -16.47 12.09
C ASN A 105 -15.96 -16.61 10.62
N ARG A 106 -16.12 -15.51 9.90
CA ARG A 106 -16.28 -15.47 8.44
C ARG A 106 -15.17 -14.59 7.86
N PRO A 107 -14.90 -14.62 6.55
CA PRO A 107 -14.00 -13.65 5.93
C PRO A 107 -14.36 -12.23 6.34
N PHE A 108 -13.35 -11.38 6.54
CA PHE A 108 -13.57 -9.96 6.79
C PHE A 108 -14.52 -9.36 5.76
N ALA A 109 -15.49 -8.54 6.21
CA ALA A 109 -16.48 -7.91 5.34
C ALA A 109 -17.24 -8.89 4.43
N HIS A 110 -17.47 -10.12 4.89
CA HIS A 110 -18.23 -11.13 4.14
C HIS A 110 -19.63 -10.64 3.72
N ASP A 111 -20.28 -9.81 4.54
CA ASP A 111 -21.56 -9.16 4.23
C ASP A 111 -21.50 -8.19 3.04
N LEU A 112 -20.31 -7.65 2.73
CA LEU A 112 -20.03 -6.83 1.54
C LEU A 112 -19.57 -7.65 0.33
N GLY A 113 -19.50 -8.98 0.45
CA GLY A 113 -19.18 -9.87 -0.66
C GLY A 113 -17.73 -10.38 -0.70
N VAL A 114 -16.90 -10.06 0.30
CA VAL A 114 -15.54 -10.62 0.43
C VAL A 114 -15.61 -12.15 0.62
N ARG A 115 -14.74 -12.89 -0.06
CA ARG A 115 -14.66 -14.36 0.00
C ARG A 115 -13.23 -14.83 0.19
N GLU A 116 -13.04 -16.08 0.56
CA GLU A 116 -11.72 -16.72 0.68
C GLU A 116 -11.12 -16.99 -0.71
N THR A 117 -11.97 -17.46 -1.63
CA THR A 117 -11.61 -17.84 -2.99
C THR A 117 -12.59 -17.34 -4.03
N ALA A 118 -12.17 -17.42 -5.29
CA ALA A 118 -13.06 -17.28 -6.43
C ALA A 118 -12.67 -18.24 -7.55
N THR A 119 -13.64 -18.49 -8.42
CA THR A 119 -13.38 -19.09 -9.72
C THR A 119 -13.93 -18.17 -10.80
N VAL A 120 -13.13 -17.93 -11.84
CA VAL A 120 -13.49 -17.07 -12.97
C VAL A 120 -13.19 -17.78 -14.29
N ARG A 121 -13.99 -17.50 -15.32
CA ARG A 121 -13.73 -17.99 -16.67
C ARG A 121 -13.22 -16.83 -17.52
N VAL A 122 -12.09 -17.02 -18.17
CA VAL A 122 -11.46 -16.03 -19.06
C VAL A 122 -11.17 -16.76 -20.37
N GLY A 123 -11.75 -16.27 -21.47
CA GLY A 123 -11.83 -17.03 -22.71
C GLY A 123 -12.39 -18.45 -22.49
N THR A 124 -11.57 -19.46 -22.80
CA THR A 124 -11.94 -20.87 -22.61
C THR A 124 -11.47 -21.49 -21.30
N GLU A 125 -10.57 -20.82 -20.59
CA GLU A 125 -9.90 -21.31 -19.39
C GLU A 125 -10.63 -20.88 -18.13
N ARG A 126 -10.47 -21.66 -17.07
CA ARG A 126 -11.03 -21.44 -15.76
C ARG A 126 -9.90 -21.26 -14.76
N ILE A 127 -9.93 -20.14 -14.05
CA ILE A 127 -8.90 -19.75 -13.10
C ILE A 127 -9.47 -19.82 -11.69
N GLY A 128 -8.82 -20.57 -10.82
CA GLY A 128 -9.05 -20.60 -9.38
C GLY A 128 -8.15 -19.56 -8.70
N LEU A 129 -8.71 -18.84 -7.73
CA LEU A 129 -8.03 -17.76 -7.02
C LEU A 129 -8.19 -17.95 -5.51
N ALA A 130 -7.12 -17.78 -4.76
CA ALA A 130 -7.15 -17.64 -3.30
C ALA A 130 -6.43 -16.36 -2.90
N GLY A 131 -6.98 -15.62 -1.92
CA GLY A 131 -6.40 -14.38 -1.42
C GLY A 131 -5.88 -14.52 0.01
N VAL A 132 -4.70 -14.00 0.32
CA VAL A 132 -4.14 -14.01 1.68
C VAL A 132 -3.37 -12.72 2.01
N THR A 133 -3.21 -12.44 3.30
CA THR A 133 -2.54 -11.23 3.82
C THR A 133 -1.60 -11.55 4.99
N ASP A 134 -0.64 -10.68 5.30
CA ASP A 134 0.30 -10.88 6.40
C ASP A 134 -0.36 -10.73 7.78
N PRO A 135 -0.29 -11.74 8.67
CA PRO A 135 -0.82 -11.66 10.02
C PRO A 135 -0.03 -10.75 10.97
N VAL A 136 1.26 -10.49 10.69
CA VAL A 136 2.15 -9.79 11.65
C VAL A 136 1.85 -8.30 11.70
N THR A 137 1.67 -7.66 10.54
CA THR A 137 1.51 -6.22 10.43
C THR A 137 0.08 -5.72 10.65
N LEU A 138 -0.92 -6.60 10.55
CA LEU A 138 -2.30 -6.28 10.94
C LEU A 138 -2.52 -6.22 12.46
N GLY A 139 -1.55 -6.65 13.27
CA GLY A 139 -1.65 -6.79 14.72
C GLY A 139 -2.07 -5.51 15.48
N ASP A 140 -1.84 -4.32 14.92
CA ASP A 140 -2.29 -3.05 15.51
C ASP A 140 -3.79 -2.76 15.28
N TYR A 141 -4.42 -3.42 14.30
CA TYR A 141 -5.87 -3.36 14.01
C TYR A 141 -6.64 -4.58 14.50
N VAL A 142 -5.94 -5.63 14.94
CA VAL A 142 -6.53 -6.83 15.54
C VAL A 142 -7.26 -6.44 16.83
N THR A 143 -8.59 -6.34 16.73
CA THR A 143 -9.50 -6.21 17.88
C THR A 143 -9.92 -7.60 18.36
N ARG A 144 -10.85 -7.68 19.33
CA ARG A 144 -11.49 -8.96 19.67
C ARG A 144 -12.31 -9.55 18.50
N GLU A 145 -12.62 -8.76 17.49
CA GLU A 145 -13.57 -9.10 16.42
C GLU A 145 -12.85 -9.46 15.11
N LEU A 146 -11.63 -8.95 14.88
CA LEU A 146 -10.79 -9.30 13.74
C LEU A 146 -9.68 -10.28 14.14
N THR A 147 -9.61 -11.42 13.47
CA THR A 147 -8.55 -12.41 13.69
C THR A 147 -7.82 -12.72 12.40
N VAL A 148 -6.50 -12.83 12.45
CA VAL A 148 -5.67 -13.23 11.31
C VAL A 148 -5.01 -14.58 11.59
N GLY A 149 -5.17 -15.51 10.66
CA GLY A 149 -4.58 -16.85 10.68
C GLY A 149 -3.30 -16.95 9.87
N ASP A 150 -2.70 -18.15 9.87
CA ASP A 150 -1.54 -18.45 9.02
C ASP A 150 -1.95 -18.40 7.53
N PRO A 151 -1.26 -17.61 6.69
CA PRO A 151 -1.63 -17.43 5.29
C PRO A 151 -1.46 -18.71 4.47
N VAL A 152 -0.45 -19.54 4.77
CA VAL A 152 -0.18 -20.76 3.99
C VAL A 152 -1.25 -21.81 4.24
N ALA A 153 -1.57 -22.08 5.51
CA ALA A 153 -2.62 -23.02 5.87
C ALA A 153 -4.01 -22.57 5.37
N ALA A 154 -4.28 -21.26 5.40
CA ALA A 154 -5.53 -20.71 4.88
C ALA A 154 -5.63 -20.83 3.35
N ALA A 155 -4.55 -20.53 2.62
CA ALA A 155 -4.50 -20.72 1.17
C ALA A 155 -4.72 -22.18 0.79
N GLU A 156 -4.04 -23.13 1.44
CA GLU A 156 -4.20 -24.57 1.20
C GLU A 156 -5.65 -25.03 1.39
N ALA A 157 -6.30 -24.60 2.49
CA ALA A 157 -7.71 -24.92 2.75
C ALA A 157 -8.63 -24.30 1.70
N ALA A 158 -8.41 -23.01 1.39
CA ALA A 158 -9.21 -22.26 0.43
C ALA A 158 -9.14 -22.88 -0.99
N LEU A 159 -7.94 -23.29 -1.42
CA LEU A 159 -7.72 -23.98 -2.68
C LEU A 159 -8.37 -25.37 -2.73
N SER A 160 -8.34 -26.10 -1.62
CA SER A 160 -9.01 -27.41 -1.50
C SER A 160 -10.53 -27.30 -1.63
N ASP A 161 -11.10 -26.15 -1.25
CA ASP A 161 -12.53 -25.86 -1.31
C ASP A 161 -12.99 -25.25 -2.66
N LEU A 162 -12.09 -25.14 -3.65
CA LEU A 162 -12.48 -24.68 -4.98
C LEU A 162 -13.58 -25.60 -5.55
N PRO A 163 -14.72 -25.04 -5.99
CA PRO A 163 -15.93 -25.84 -6.25
C PRO A 163 -15.87 -26.68 -7.54
N VAL A 164 -14.80 -26.54 -8.32
CA VAL A 164 -14.66 -27.01 -9.71
C VAL A 164 -13.19 -27.14 -10.08
N ASP A 165 -12.88 -28.10 -10.95
CA ASP A 165 -11.56 -28.22 -11.56
C ASP A 165 -11.23 -26.94 -12.34
N CYS A 166 -10.08 -26.34 -12.03
CA CYS A 166 -9.55 -25.15 -12.69
C CYS A 166 -8.40 -25.54 -13.62
N ASP A 167 -8.27 -24.83 -14.74
CA ASP A 167 -7.15 -24.99 -15.67
C ASP A 167 -5.87 -24.37 -15.10
N HIS A 168 -6.03 -23.30 -14.31
CA HIS A 168 -4.95 -22.64 -13.58
C HIS A 168 -5.39 -22.22 -12.16
N VAL A 169 -4.46 -22.22 -11.22
CA VAL A 169 -4.64 -21.75 -9.84
C VAL A 169 -3.63 -20.66 -9.51
N VAL A 170 -4.14 -19.50 -9.11
CA VAL A 170 -3.34 -18.31 -8.79
C VAL A 170 -3.57 -17.90 -7.34
N VAL A 171 -2.50 -17.72 -6.57
CA VAL A 171 -2.57 -17.14 -5.22
C VAL A 171 -2.25 -15.66 -5.30
N LEU A 172 -3.19 -14.82 -4.83
CA LEU A 172 -3.00 -13.39 -4.63
C LEU A 172 -2.55 -13.19 -3.18
N SER A 173 -1.34 -12.69 -2.97
CA SER A 173 -0.72 -12.65 -1.64
C SER A 173 -0.25 -11.25 -1.29
N HIS A 174 -0.57 -10.84 -0.07
CA HIS A 174 0.13 -9.77 0.63
C HIS A 174 0.85 -10.31 1.87
N ALA A 175 1.54 -11.44 1.74
CA ALA A 175 2.24 -12.12 2.83
C ALA A 175 3.78 -12.09 2.72
N GLY A 176 4.32 -11.49 1.65
CA GLY A 176 5.75 -11.23 1.48
C GLY A 176 6.60 -12.48 1.62
N GLY A 177 7.41 -12.56 2.68
CA GLY A 177 8.32 -13.67 2.93
C GLY A 177 7.68 -15.06 3.07
N ARG A 178 6.34 -15.17 3.10
CA ARG A 178 5.62 -16.46 3.04
C ARG A 178 5.28 -16.90 1.60
N ASP A 179 5.55 -16.09 0.58
CA ASP A 179 5.16 -16.36 -0.81
C ASP A 179 5.87 -17.58 -1.41
N ASP A 180 7.09 -17.89 -0.95
CA ASP A 180 7.79 -19.12 -1.33
C ASP A 180 7.09 -20.38 -0.80
N GLU A 181 6.51 -20.32 0.40
CA GLU A 181 5.74 -21.44 0.95
C GLU A 181 4.42 -21.61 0.21
N LEU A 182 3.74 -20.51 -0.15
CA LEU A 182 2.53 -20.53 -0.97
C LEU A 182 2.79 -21.15 -2.35
N ALA A 183 3.93 -20.83 -2.97
CA ALA A 183 4.31 -21.38 -4.26
C ALA A 183 4.61 -22.90 -4.24
N ASN A 184 4.92 -23.46 -3.05
CA ASN A 184 5.14 -24.89 -2.85
C ASN A 184 3.84 -25.67 -2.57
N LEU A 185 2.68 -25.01 -2.46
CA LEU A 185 1.41 -25.69 -2.27
C LEU A 185 1.04 -26.50 -3.51
N ASP A 186 0.47 -27.70 -3.28
CA ASP A 186 0.07 -28.60 -4.36
C ASP A 186 -0.99 -27.94 -5.25
N GLY A 187 -0.72 -27.90 -6.56
CA GLY A 187 -1.65 -27.39 -7.56
C GLY A 187 -1.64 -25.87 -7.74
N VAL A 188 -0.74 -25.11 -7.10
CA VAL A 188 -0.56 -23.68 -7.38
C VAL A 188 0.31 -23.48 -8.62
N ASP A 189 -0.19 -22.71 -9.59
CA ASP A 189 0.50 -22.41 -10.85
C ASP A 189 1.20 -21.04 -10.85
N LEU A 190 0.78 -20.12 -9.99
CA LEU A 190 1.32 -18.76 -9.92
C LEU A 190 1.06 -18.13 -8.54
N VAL A 191 2.07 -17.44 -8.00
CA VAL A 191 1.90 -16.52 -6.86
C VAL A 191 2.18 -15.09 -7.31
N LEU A 192 1.20 -14.22 -7.08
CA LEU A 192 1.30 -12.78 -7.26
C LEU A 192 1.39 -12.15 -5.86
N GLY A 193 2.58 -11.67 -5.50
CA GLY A 193 2.93 -11.25 -4.14
C GLY A 193 3.21 -9.75 -3.97
N GLY A 194 3.28 -9.31 -2.72
CA GLY A 194 3.49 -7.92 -2.30
C GLY A 194 4.19 -7.80 -0.94
N HIS A 195 3.99 -6.70 -0.22
CA HIS A 195 4.40 -6.48 1.19
C HIS A 195 5.89 -6.12 1.42
N GLU A 196 6.83 -6.83 0.79
CA GLU A 196 8.28 -6.60 1.03
C GLU A 196 8.90 -5.49 0.15
N HIS A 197 8.12 -4.93 -0.77
CA HIS A 197 8.52 -3.91 -1.75
C HIS A 197 9.67 -4.37 -2.68
N ASP A 198 9.98 -5.66 -2.73
CA ASP A 198 11.00 -6.22 -3.61
C ASP A 198 10.47 -6.43 -5.03
N ARG A 199 11.40 -6.55 -5.98
CA ARG A 199 11.10 -6.75 -7.40
C ARG A 199 11.48 -8.17 -7.75
N ARG A 200 10.50 -8.96 -8.13
CA ARG A 200 10.68 -10.40 -8.35
C ARG A 200 9.92 -10.87 -9.58
N ALA A 201 10.62 -11.62 -10.43
CA ALA A 201 10.04 -12.45 -11.48
C ALA A 201 10.89 -13.72 -11.54
N GLY A 202 10.56 -14.70 -10.71
CA GLY A 202 11.32 -15.93 -10.55
C GLY A 202 10.39 -17.11 -10.32
N SER A 203 10.95 -18.25 -9.87
CA SER A 203 10.15 -19.42 -9.53
C SER A 203 10.66 -20.13 -8.28
N VAL A 204 9.77 -20.85 -7.62
CA VAL A 204 10.03 -21.70 -6.47
C VAL A 204 9.52 -23.09 -6.80
N ALA A 205 10.41 -24.08 -6.79
CA ALA A 205 10.07 -25.47 -7.16
C ALA A 205 9.35 -25.64 -8.52
N GLY A 206 9.50 -24.68 -9.44
CA GLY A 206 8.83 -24.69 -10.75
C GLY A 206 7.63 -23.74 -10.86
N THR A 207 7.08 -23.28 -9.73
CA THR A 207 5.95 -22.34 -9.67
C THR A 207 6.44 -20.90 -9.75
N PRO A 208 6.02 -20.08 -10.74
CA PRO A 208 6.38 -18.67 -10.81
C PRO A 208 5.87 -17.83 -9.62
N VAL A 209 6.69 -16.89 -9.18
CA VAL A 209 6.42 -15.92 -8.12
C VAL A 209 6.80 -14.53 -8.60
N ALA A 210 5.88 -13.56 -8.49
CA ALA A 210 6.04 -12.23 -9.05
C ALA A 210 5.68 -11.10 -8.08
N HIS A 211 6.60 -10.15 -7.88
CA HIS A 211 6.39 -8.93 -7.09
C HIS A 211 6.77 -7.71 -7.95
N PRO A 212 5.88 -6.71 -8.14
CA PRO A 212 6.18 -5.54 -8.96
C PRO A 212 7.11 -4.52 -8.27
N GLY A 213 7.35 -4.67 -6.96
CA GLY A 213 7.96 -3.64 -6.12
C GLY A 213 6.90 -2.69 -5.56
N GLU A 214 7.28 -1.44 -5.30
CA GLU A 214 6.42 -0.44 -4.66
C GLU A 214 6.09 0.75 -5.59
N ARG A 215 5.17 1.61 -5.15
CA ARG A 215 4.84 2.94 -5.71
C ARG A 215 4.41 2.96 -7.17
N GLY A 216 3.85 1.85 -7.66
CA GLY A 216 3.42 1.76 -9.06
C GLY A 216 4.58 1.97 -10.05
N GLU A 217 5.81 1.62 -9.67
CA GLU A 217 6.98 1.73 -10.55
C GLU A 217 6.95 0.69 -11.68
N ARG A 218 6.33 -0.46 -11.42
CA ARG A 218 6.17 -1.55 -12.38
C ARG A 218 4.78 -2.13 -12.37
N LEU A 219 4.47 -2.79 -13.47
CA LEU A 219 3.31 -3.64 -13.65
C LEU A 219 3.79 -5.06 -13.93
N THR A 220 3.30 -6.03 -13.18
CA THR A 220 3.51 -7.45 -13.50
C THR A 220 2.50 -7.87 -14.57
N GLU A 221 2.96 -8.62 -15.58
CA GLU A 221 2.13 -9.32 -16.56
C GLU A 221 2.51 -10.80 -16.55
N ALA A 222 1.56 -11.66 -16.22
CA ALA A 222 1.72 -13.10 -16.27
C ALA A 222 0.85 -13.70 -17.37
N THR A 223 1.42 -14.58 -18.19
CA THR A 223 0.69 -15.34 -19.21
C THR A 223 0.47 -16.76 -18.71
N LEU A 224 -0.80 -17.15 -18.56
CA LEU A 224 -1.22 -18.49 -18.19
C LEU A 224 -1.42 -19.32 -19.48
N GLY A 225 -0.67 -20.41 -19.58
CA GLY A 225 -0.72 -21.36 -20.69
C GLY A 225 0.03 -22.64 -20.29
N ASP A 226 0.48 -23.44 -21.28
CA ASP A 226 1.25 -24.67 -21.01
C ASP A 226 2.48 -24.44 -20.11
N GLU A 227 3.09 -23.26 -20.23
CA GLU A 227 4.10 -22.73 -19.32
C GLU A 227 3.65 -21.35 -18.85
N VAL A 228 3.63 -21.15 -17.52
CA VAL A 228 3.34 -19.83 -16.93
C VAL A 228 4.59 -18.97 -17.01
N THR A 229 4.47 -17.79 -17.63
CA THR A 229 5.57 -16.83 -17.76
C THR A 229 5.23 -15.49 -17.14
N VAL A 230 6.23 -14.79 -16.61
CA VAL A 230 6.07 -13.50 -15.91
C VAL A 230 7.00 -12.47 -16.51
N THR A 231 6.48 -11.28 -16.78
CA THR A 231 7.24 -10.10 -17.20
C THR A 231 6.91 -8.91 -16.30
N LEU A 232 7.94 -8.15 -15.91
CA LEU A 232 7.77 -6.87 -15.23
C LEU A 232 7.96 -5.73 -16.24
N HIS A 233 7.00 -4.82 -16.30
CA HIS A 233 7.04 -3.65 -17.17
C HIS A 233 7.38 -2.40 -16.37
N ASP A 234 8.39 -1.64 -16.78
CA ASP A 234 8.67 -0.33 -16.19
C ASP A 234 7.57 0.66 -16.59
N VAL A 235 6.84 1.18 -15.60
CA VAL A 235 5.72 2.11 -15.81
C VAL A 235 6.18 3.44 -16.42
N ALA A 236 7.46 3.79 -16.25
CA ALA A 236 8.06 4.98 -16.84
C ALA A 236 8.00 5.00 -18.38
N ASP A 237 7.93 3.84 -19.03
CA ASP A 237 7.88 3.71 -20.50
C ASP A 237 6.50 4.04 -21.09
N TYR A 238 5.48 4.16 -20.25
CA TYR A 238 4.11 4.43 -20.67
C TYR A 238 3.83 5.93 -20.58
N PRO A 239 3.04 6.50 -21.52
CA PRO A 239 2.61 7.89 -21.40
C PRO A 239 1.67 8.05 -20.20
N VAL A 240 1.57 9.27 -19.68
CA VAL A 240 0.64 9.60 -18.60
C VAL A 240 -0.80 9.48 -19.13
N ALA A 241 -1.68 8.75 -18.43
CA ALA A 241 -3.12 8.90 -18.58
C ALA A 241 -3.54 10.25 -17.97
N GLU A 242 -3.61 11.28 -18.82
CA GLU A 242 -3.82 12.66 -18.37
C GLU A 242 -5.17 12.83 -17.66
N GLU A 243 -6.19 12.06 -18.05
CA GLU A 243 -7.48 11.98 -17.37
C GLU A 243 -7.36 11.63 -15.88
N ILE A 244 -6.43 10.74 -15.51
CA ILE A 244 -6.20 10.34 -14.12
C ILE A 244 -5.26 11.32 -13.42
N ALA A 245 -4.19 11.76 -14.10
CA ALA A 245 -3.28 12.74 -13.53
C ALA A 245 -4.00 14.05 -13.20
N ALA A 246 -4.89 14.53 -14.08
CA ALA A 246 -5.71 15.72 -13.84
C ALA A 246 -6.61 15.54 -12.60
N THR A 247 -7.27 14.39 -12.48
CA THR A 247 -8.13 14.08 -11.32
C THR A 247 -7.39 14.22 -9.99
N TYR A 248 -6.17 13.66 -9.90
CA TYR A 248 -5.38 13.76 -8.67
C TYR A 248 -4.81 15.18 -8.45
N ARG A 249 -4.44 15.92 -9.50
CA ARG A 249 -4.07 17.34 -9.35
C ARG A 249 -5.23 18.20 -8.85
N GLU A 250 -6.44 17.96 -9.34
CA GLU A 250 -7.65 18.64 -8.88
C GLU A 250 -7.93 18.31 -7.42
N LEU A 251 -7.84 17.05 -7.01
CA LEU A 251 -7.99 16.65 -5.61
C LEU A 251 -6.96 17.32 -4.70
N PHE A 252 -5.70 17.42 -5.12
CA PHE A 252 -4.68 18.18 -4.40
C PHE A 252 -5.08 19.66 -4.21
N ALA A 253 -5.58 20.30 -5.27
CA ALA A 253 -6.01 21.69 -5.22
C ALA A 253 -7.24 21.90 -4.30
N GLU A 254 -8.21 21.00 -4.37
CA GLU A 254 -9.41 21.04 -3.51
C GLU A 254 -9.08 20.92 -2.02
N LEU A 255 -8.08 20.10 -1.69
CA LEU A 255 -7.56 19.94 -0.34
C LEU A 255 -6.61 21.09 0.08
N GLY A 256 -6.25 21.98 -0.84
CA GLY A 256 -5.28 23.06 -0.63
C GLY A 256 -3.86 22.56 -0.40
N LEU A 257 -3.52 21.41 -0.97
CA LEU A 257 -2.19 20.79 -0.87
C LEU A 257 -1.21 21.35 -1.90
N ASP A 258 -1.69 22.00 -2.96
CA ASP A 258 -0.89 22.62 -4.02
C ASP A 258 -0.38 24.03 -3.66
N GLU A 259 -0.85 24.62 -2.55
CA GLU A 259 -0.40 25.93 -2.08
C GLU A 259 1.11 25.95 -1.83
N THR A 260 1.84 26.82 -2.54
CA THR A 260 3.28 27.00 -2.35
C THR A 260 3.58 27.66 -1.01
N VAL A 261 4.32 26.97 -0.14
CA VAL A 261 4.74 27.48 1.18
C VAL A 261 6.14 28.07 1.18
N THR A 262 7.02 27.61 0.29
CA THR A 262 8.39 28.12 0.18
C THR A 262 9.01 27.79 -1.18
N ARG A 263 10.25 28.22 -1.39
CA ARG A 263 11.10 27.81 -2.52
C ARG A 263 12.45 27.35 -1.99
N VAL A 264 12.95 26.22 -2.51
CA VAL A 264 14.28 25.70 -2.24
C VAL A 264 15.15 25.78 -3.50
N GLU A 265 16.37 26.29 -3.36
CA GLU A 265 17.33 26.41 -4.47
C GLU A 265 18.09 25.09 -4.67
N ASP A 266 18.57 24.50 -3.57
CA ASP A 266 19.19 23.19 -3.56
C ASP A 266 18.15 22.09 -3.36
N SER A 267 18.20 21.08 -4.21
CA SER A 267 17.28 19.94 -4.20
C SER A 267 17.48 19.07 -2.96
N ILE A 268 16.40 18.76 -2.24
CA ILE A 268 16.42 17.81 -1.12
C ILE A 268 15.93 16.46 -1.63
N GLY A 269 16.87 15.53 -1.82
CA GLY A 269 16.58 14.16 -2.23
C GLY A 269 15.69 13.43 -1.22
N ARG A 270 14.65 12.76 -1.73
CA ARG A 270 13.64 12.04 -0.94
C ARG A 270 13.72 10.52 -1.12
N GLU A 271 14.82 9.99 -1.63
CA GLU A 271 15.01 8.56 -1.77
C GLU A 271 15.32 7.91 -0.40
N ARG A 272 14.65 6.80 -0.09
CA ARG A 272 15.03 5.92 1.03
C ARG A 272 16.20 5.05 0.60
N ALA A 273 17.42 5.41 1.01
CA ALA A 273 18.56 4.51 0.86
C ALA A 273 18.34 3.23 1.67
N ASP A 274 18.66 2.09 1.06
CA ASP A 274 18.00 0.79 1.24
C ASP A 274 18.06 0.15 2.63
N ARG A 275 18.70 0.77 3.64
CA ARG A 275 18.66 0.34 5.07
C ARG A 275 19.34 1.29 6.08
N TYR A 276 19.26 2.61 5.85
CA TYR A 276 19.51 3.73 6.81
C TYR A 276 20.95 4.28 7.05
N PRO A 277 21.72 4.68 6.02
CA PRO A 277 22.68 5.77 6.17
C PRO A 277 21.96 7.15 6.30
N GLU A 278 22.72 8.20 6.59
CA GLU A 278 22.24 9.59 6.62
C GLU A 278 21.61 9.98 5.26
N THR A 279 20.43 10.61 5.27
CA THR A 279 19.73 11.06 4.05
C THR A 279 19.40 12.55 4.13
N PRO A 280 19.37 13.27 2.98
CA PRO A 280 19.00 14.69 2.97
C PRO A 280 17.62 14.96 3.57
N ILE A 281 16.63 14.13 3.23
CA ILE A 281 15.29 14.27 3.78
C ILE A 281 15.23 13.94 5.27
N GLY A 282 15.98 12.94 5.73
CA GLY A 282 16.06 12.59 7.15
C GLY A 282 16.64 13.75 7.98
N ASN A 283 17.73 14.35 7.50
CA ASN A 283 18.34 15.52 8.12
C ASN A 283 17.35 16.69 8.19
N PHE A 284 16.70 17.00 7.07
CA PHE A 284 15.72 18.08 6.99
C PHE A 284 14.58 17.90 8.01
N VAL A 285 13.96 16.71 8.07
CA VAL A 285 12.84 16.45 8.97
C VAL A 285 13.30 16.43 10.44
N VAL A 286 14.46 15.83 10.75
CA VAL A 286 15.01 15.82 12.11
C VAL A 286 15.32 17.23 12.59
N ASP A 287 15.91 18.09 11.76
CA ASP A 287 16.17 19.49 12.11
C ASP A 287 14.89 20.30 12.30
N ALA A 288 13.86 20.06 11.47
CA ALA A 288 12.55 20.68 11.64
C ALA A 288 11.91 20.28 12.98
N VAL A 289 11.94 18.99 13.34
CA VAL A 289 11.44 18.49 14.63
C VAL A 289 12.24 19.08 15.80
N ARG A 290 13.57 19.12 15.68
CA ARG A 290 14.47 19.70 16.70
C ARG A 290 14.15 21.18 16.94
N TRP A 291 14.00 21.95 15.86
CA TRP A 291 13.67 23.37 15.90
C TRP A 291 12.28 23.61 16.50
N ALA A 292 11.26 22.88 16.03
CA ALA A 292 9.89 22.99 16.53
C ALA A 292 9.76 22.60 18.01
N ALA A 293 10.54 21.62 18.47
CA ALA A 293 10.58 21.19 19.86
C ALA A 293 11.44 22.10 20.77
N GLY A 294 12.25 22.99 20.20
CA GLY A 294 13.26 23.75 20.94
C GLY A 294 14.27 22.83 21.64
N ALA A 295 14.62 21.70 21.03
CA ALA A 295 15.46 20.66 21.63
C ALA A 295 16.92 20.73 21.15
N ASP A 296 17.82 20.15 21.94
CA ASP A 296 19.23 19.99 21.56
C ASP A 296 19.42 18.84 20.56
N VAL A 297 18.63 17.77 20.72
CA VAL A 297 18.67 16.56 19.89
C VAL A 297 17.24 16.12 19.58
N ALA A 298 16.98 15.73 18.33
CA ALA A 298 15.76 15.07 17.90
C ALA A 298 16.08 13.75 17.22
N VAL A 299 15.15 12.80 17.33
CA VAL A 299 15.21 11.51 16.65
C VAL A 299 13.89 11.28 15.94
N VAL A 300 13.96 10.94 14.65
CA VAL A 300 12.81 10.55 13.83
C VAL A 300 13.02 9.11 13.44
N HIS A 301 12.01 8.26 13.66
CA HIS A 301 12.10 6.87 13.22
C HIS A 301 12.05 6.85 11.69
N PRO A 302 12.99 6.18 10.99
CA PRO A 302 13.06 6.24 9.53
C PRO A 302 11.80 5.77 8.81
N LEU A 303 11.07 4.81 9.38
CA LEU A 303 9.78 4.36 8.85
C LEU A 303 8.70 5.46 8.78
N MET A 304 8.90 6.60 9.47
CA MET A 304 8.01 7.75 9.39
C MET A 304 8.19 8.57 8.12
N LEU A 305 9.35 8.48 7.47
CA LEU A 305 9.68 9.29 6.29
C LEU A 305 9.20 8.59 5.04
N ARG A 306 8.50 9.26 4.13
CA ARG A 306 8.06 8.68 2.87
C ARG A 306 8.89 9.18 1.70
N SER A 307 9.28 8.24 0.84
CA SER A 307 9.98 8.60 -0.40
C SER A 307 9.05 9.28 -1.37
N GLY A 308 9.62 10.03 -2.29
CA GLY A 308 8.87 10.71 -3.36
C GLY A 308 9.81 11.53 -4.23
N PRO A 309 9.25 12.36 -5.13
CA PRO A 309 10.02 13.31 -5.90
C PRO A 309 10.84 14.24 -4.98
N PRO A 310 12.06 14.63 -5.37
CA PRO A 310 12.87 15.53 -4.57
C PRO A 310 12.19 16.89 -4.40
N LEU A 311 12.39 17.52 -3.22
CA LEU A 311 11.91 18.88 -2.99
C LEU A 311 12.82 19.84 -3.75
N SER A 312 12.29 20.53 -4.77
CA SER A 312 13.07 21.43 -5.61
C SER A 312 12.22 22.58 -6.15
N GLY A 313 12.79 23.80 -6.23
CA GLY A 313 12.03 24.94 -6.71
C GLY A 313 10.90 25.29 -5.76
N ALA A 314 9.68 25.47 -6.27
CA ALA A 314 8.51 25.74 -5.45
C ALA A 314 8.13 24.50 -4.64
N VAL A 315 7.94 24.66 -3.33
CA VAL A 315 7.56 23.59 -2.40
C VAL A 315 6.17 23.90 -1.85
N SER A 316 5.25 22.97 -2.03
CA SER A 316 3.85 23.07 -1.62
C SER A 316 3.58 22.56 -0.21
N VAL A 317 2.37 22.80 0.31
CA VAL A 317 1.87 22.17 1.55
C VAL A 317 1.95 20.64 1.43
N GLY A 318 1.52 20.09 0.30
CA GLY A 318 1.53 18.66 0.01
C GLY A 318 2.95 18.09 -0.05
N ASP A 319 3.89 18.83 -0.63
CA ASP A 319 5.30 18.43 -0.66
C ASP A 319 5.86 18.26 0.76
N VAL A 320 5.60 19.22 1.65
CA VAL A 320 6.06 19.14 3.05
C VAL A 320 5.35 18.01 3.80
N ARG A 321 4.01 17.93 3.70
CA ARG A 321 3.22 16.95 4.45
C ARG A 321 3.48 15.51 3.98
N SER A 322 3.70 15.30 2.69
CA SER A 322 4.02 13.98 2.14
C SER A 322 5.38 13.44 2.60
N THR A 323 6.28 14.26 3.16
CA THR A 323 7.56 13.77 3.71
C THR A 323 7.38 12.87 4.93
N ALA A 324 6.37 13.16 5.75
CA ALA A 324 5.97 12.40 6.93
C ALA A 324 4.45 12.52 7.10
N PRO A 325 3.65 11.82 6.27
CA PRO A 325 2.20 12.05 6.15
C PRO A 325 1.41 11.53 7.35
N PHE A 326 2.09 10.84 8.26
CA PHE A 326 1.48 10.30 9.46
C PHE A 326 1.21 11.37 10.50
N ASP A 327 0.07 11.24 11.16
CA ASP A 327 -0.46 12.24 12.05
C ASP A 327 0.10 12.18 13.49
N ASN A 328 1.43 12.04 13.60
CA ASN A 328 2.15 11.80 14.85
C ASN A 328 2.39 13.09 15.66
N ASP A 329 2.39 12.97 16.99
CA ASP A 329 2.76 14.06 17.88
C ASP A 329 4.29 14.13 18.06
N ILE A 330 4.82 15.35 18.26
CA ILE A 330 6.18 15.55 18.76
C ILE A 330 6.17 15.41 20.28
N HIS A 331 6.99 14.49 20.81
CA HIS A 331 7.18 14.30 22.24
C HIS A 331 8.57 14.79 22.67
N SER A 332 8.61 15.70 23.63
CA SER A 332 9.86 16.14 24.23
C SER A 332 10.02 15.56 25.63
N THR A 333 11.25 15.16 25.95
CA THR A 333 11.67 14.80 27.30
C THR A 333 12.96 15.54 27.65
N GLN A 334 13.08 16.00 28.89
CA GLN A 334 14.35 16.51 29.41
C GLN A 334 15.08 15.40 30.15
N ARG A 335 16.39 15.28 29.94
CA ARG A 335 17.24 14.34 30.70
C ARG A 335 18.44 15.07 31.25
N ARG A 336 18.39 15.40 32.55
CA ARG A 336 19.58 15.79 33.30
C ARG A 336 20.49 14.57 33.44
N GLY A 337 21.81 14.77 33.34
CA GLY A 337 22.80 13.72 33.48
C GLY A 337 22.55 12.76 34.66
N THR A 338 22.68 11.46 34.35
CA THR A 338 22.75 10.25 35.21
C THR A 338 21.63 9.91 36.20
N SER A 339 20.55 10.66 36.38
CA SER A 339 19.39 10.14 37.16
C SER A 339 18.07 10.81 36.78
N GLY A 340 17.15 9.98 36.27
CA GLY A 340 16.02 10.41 35.46
C GLY A 340 14.74 10.75 36.24
N ALA A 341 14.08 11.82 35.78
CA ALA A 341 12.64 11.93 35.77
C ALA A 341 12.23 12.32 34.34
N VAL A 342 11.37 11.52 33.71
CA VAL A 342 10.78 11.82 32.40
C VAL A 342 9.65 12.81 32.63
N ARG A 343 9.68 13.95 31.94
CA ARG A 343 8.54 14.88 31.90
C ARG A 343 8.10 14.99 30.46
N GLU A 344 6.96 14.40 30.14
CA GLU A 344 6.36 14.46 28.81
C GLU A 344 5.64 15.81 28.64
N SER A 345 5.94 16.50 27.54
CA SER A 345 5.12 17.62 27.08
C SER A 345 4.73 17.41 25.62
N ARG A 346 3.44 17.64 25.34
CA ARG A 346 2.84 17.57 24.00
C ARG A 346 2.78 18.98 23.43
N ILE A 347 3.36 19.20 22.26
CA ILE A 347 3.28 20.51 21.57
C ILE A 347 2.04 20.51 20.66
N PRO A 348 1.12 21.50 20.78
CA PRO A 348 -0.07 21.54 19.92
C PRO A 348 0.26 21.89 18.46
N ARG A 349 -0.59 21.41 17.54
CA ARG A 349 -0.46 21.49 16.08
C ARG A 349 -0.69 22.88 15.46
N LEU A 350 -0.21 23.02 14.22
CA LEU A 350 -0.90 23.75 13.14
C LEU A 350 -1.81 22.74 12.41
N SER A 351 -3.11 22.74 12.68
CA SER A 351 -4.07 21.92 11.91
C SER A 351 -5.43 22.62 11.80
N ARG A 352 -6.06 22.54 10.62
CA ARG A 352 -7.45 22.95 10.37
C ARG A 352 -8.44 22.12 11.22
N PRO A 353 -9.68 22.61 11.45
CA PRO A 353 -10.70 21.85 12.17
C PRO A 353 -11.07 20.59 11.37
N ARG A 354 -11.04 19.43 12.06
CA ARG A 354 -11.41 18.13 11.49
C ARG A 354 -12.92 18.06 11.24
N ARG A 355 -13.35 17.51 10.10
CA ARG A 355 -14.73 17.02 9.94
C ARG A 355 -14.91 15.76 10.79
N GLY A 356 -16.10 15.61 11.36
CA GLY A 356 -16.36 14.76 12.52
C GLY A 356 -16.10 13.27 12.29
N GLY A 357 -15.27 12.70 13.16
CA GLY A 357 -15.00 11.27 13.28
C GLY A 357 -13.95 11.05 14.36
N VAL A 358 -14.28 10.31 15.42
CA VAL A 358 -13.33 9.98 16.49
C VAL A 358 -12.47 8.82 15.99
N ARG A 359 -11.29 9.09 15.42
CA ARG A 359 -10.33 8.05 15.03
C ARG A 359 -9.82 7.28 16.27
N PRO A 360 -9.64 5.96 16.21
CA PRO A 360 -8.68 5.26 17.05
C PRO A 360 -7.28 5.82 16.77
N ARG A 361 -6.50 6.12 17.82
CA ARG A 361 -5.13 6.61 17.65
C ARG A 361 -4.24 5.45 17.21
N GLN A 362 -3.75 5.46 15.97
CA GLN A 362 -2.55 4.70 15.65
C GLN A 362 -1.41 5.22 16.53
N ARG A 363 -0.93 4.40 17.47
CA ARG A 363 0.26 4.71 18.26
C ARG A 363 1.47 4.10 17.57
N ARG A 364 1.92 4.70 16.46
CA ARG A 364 3.31 4.49 16.03
C ARG A 364 4.19 5.33 16.97
N GLY A 365 5.30 4.75 17.44
CA GLY A 365 6.07 5.25 18.59
C GLY A 365 6.40 6.75 18.55
N PRO A 366 6.54 7.41 19.72
CA PRO A 366 6.68 8.86 19.80
C PRO A 366 7.96 9.37 19.08
N LEU A 367 7.87 10.53 18.44
CA LEU A 367 9.06 11.34 18.10
C LEU A 367 9.69 11.82 19.41
N VAL A 368 10.88 11.33 19.77
CA VAL A 368 11.54 11.69 21.03
C VAL A 368 12.61 12.74 20.78
N ALA A 369 12.43 13.92 21.37
CA ALA A 369 13.47 14.94 21.45
C ALA A 369 14.01 15.02 22.89
N THR A 370 15.34 15.07 23.03
CA THR A 370 16.01 15.19 24.35
C THR A 370 16.71 16.54 24.49
N GLY A 371 16.41 17.27 25.56
CA GLY A 371 17.19 18.44 26.00
C GLY A 371 18.17 18.09 27.12
N ARG A 372 19.36 18.71 27.11
CA ARG A 372 20.39 18.57 28.16
C ARG A 372 20.06 19.38 29.42
#